data_AF-A0A067M147-F1
#
_entry.id   AF-A0A067M147-F1
#
_cell.length_a   1.000
_cell.length_b   1.000
_cell.length_c   1.000
_cell.angle_alpha   90.00
_cell.angle_beta   90.00
_cell.angle_gamma   90.00
#
_symmetry.space_group_name_H-M   'P 1'
#
loop_
_entity.id
_entity.type
_entity.pdbx_description
1 polymer ?
#
loop_
_entity_poly.entity_id
_entity_poly.type
_entity_poly.pdbx_seq_one_letter_code
_entity_poly.pdbx_strand_id
1 'polypeptide(L)'
;KRVVLFSICMQSNERRCNALQTIVGMFAHSCNTPERVLETIAHAGLSVSSSSVLHMVDSLSKKAAGLTQETVRSNCFSVGYDNLDIQFKSSQPTIEKTPKLLHMATGAFFPLSHGVVKEDLKCVKEMWRKSDLNQDRVPEDIPPYEGIPDHIRLLDLAKKYSVPDDNPASLPNLMAWHVRNIMITHVSDVKARFGPRHAPPVAMEQIPVTKTTQIPARALNINVGTNSGNGAALESFAQQGGMTE
;
A
#
# COMPACT_ATOMS: atom_id res chain seq x y z
N LYS A 1 41.29 23.47 -5.13
CA LYS A 1 41.20 23.03 -6.55
C LYS A 1 42.01 21.76 -6.83
N ARG A 2 43.35 21.73 -6.61
CA ARG A 2 44.17 20.52 -6.80
C ARG A 2 43.74 19.32 -5.93
N VAL A 3 43.45 19.55 -4.65
CA VAL A 3 43.02 18.48 -3.73
C VAL A 3 41.70 17.83 -4.16
N VAL A 4 40.74 18.61 -4.66
CA VAL A 4 39.44 18.09 -5.15
C VAL A 4 39.64 17.23 -6.41
N LEU A 5 40.46 17.69 -7.36
CA LEU A 5 40.81 16.92 -8.55
C LEU A 5 41.53 15.61 -8.19
N PHE A 6 42.48 15.67 -7.25
CA PHE A 6 43.15 14.47 -6.74
C PHE A 6 42.19 13.54 -6.02
N SER A 7 41.26 14.03 -5.21
CA SER A 7 40.24 13.22 -4.55
C SER A 7 39.27 12.57 -5.54
N ILE A 8 38.87 13.27 -6.61
CA ILE A 8 38.05 12.71 -7.69
C ILE A 8 38.82 11.60 -8.42
N CYS A 9 40.08 11.84 -8.77
CA CYS A 9 40.92 10.83 -9.43
C CYS A 9 41.26 9.63 -8.52
N MET A 10 41.48 9.85 -7.21
CA MET A 10 41.73 8.78 -6.23
C MET A 10 40.48 7.93 -6.00
N GLN A 11 39.30 8.55 -5.88
CA GLN A 11 38.04 7.84 -5.69
C GLN A 11 37.62 7.05 -6.95
N SER A 12 38.00 7.52 -8.14
CA SER A 12 37.76 6.83 -9.40
C SER A 12 38.52 5.52 -9.57
N ASN A 13 39.59 5.28 -8.80
CA ASN A 13 40.47 4.12 -8.98
C ASN A 13 40.28 3.02 -7.92
N GLU A 14 39.57 3.32 -6.83
CA GLU A 14 39.30 2.37 -5.75
C GLU A 14 37.85 1.87 -5.84
N ARG A 15 37.64 0.56 -6.04
CA ARG A 15 36.31 -0.05 -6.20
C ARG A 15 35.38 0.17 -5.00
N ARG A 16 35.92 0.53 -3.83
CA ARG A 16 35.17 0.84 -2.61
C ARG A 16 34.83 2.33 -2.44
N CYS A 17 35.40 3.22 -3.27
CA CYS A 17 35.25 4.68 -3.13
C CYS A 17 34.44 5.35 -4.24
N ASN A 18 33.85 4.58 -5.17
CA ASN A 18 33.02 5.13 -6.24
C ASN A 18 31.59 5.51 -5.79
N ALA A 19 31.26 5.42 -4.50
CA ALA A 19 29.91 5.65 -3.98
C ALA A 19 29.34 7.01 -4.41
N LEU A 20 30.16 8.08 -4.39
CA LEU A 20 29.73 9.41 -4.84
C LEU A 20 29.45 9.42 -6.36
N GLN A 21 30.34 8.84 -7.16
CA GLN A 21 30.17 8.75 -8.62
C GLN A 21 28.92 7.92 -8.98
N THR A 22 28.65 6.85 -8.24
CA THR A 22 27.44 6.05 -8.34
C THR A 22 26.18 6.85 -8.03
N ILE A 23 26.18 7.63 -6.93
CA ILE A 23 25.05 8.48 -6.55
C ILE A 23 24.82 9.56 -7.63
N VAL A 24 25.88 10.21 -8.11
CA VAL A 24 25.80 11.22 -9.18
C VAL A 24 25.25 10.61 -10.46
N GLY A 25 25.75 9.43 -10.86
CA GLY A 25 25.27 8.74 -12.06
C GLY A 25 23.81 8.31 -11.96
N MET A 26 23.41 7.73 -10.84
CA MET A 26 22.01 7.37 -10.57
C MET A 26 21.10 8.59 -10.54
N PHE A 27 21.53 9.68 -9.91
CA PHE A 27 20.77 10.93 -9.85
C PHE A 27 20.61 11.53 -11.25
N ALA A 28 21.70 11.67 -12.01
CA ALA A 28 21.66 12.20 -13.37
C ALA A 28 20.74 11.35 -14.27
N HIS A 29 20.81 10.02 -14.16
CA HIS A 29 19.89 9.12 -14.86
C HIS A 29 18.43 9.33 -14.45
N SER A 30 18.15 9.48 -13.15
CA SER A 30 16.79 9.76 -12.65
C SER A 30 16.22 11.11 -13.12
N CYS A 31 17.09 12.08 -13.40
CA CYS A 31 16.71 13.37 -13.99
C CYS A 31 16.53 13.32 -15.52
N ASN A 32 16.51 12.13 -16.13
CA ASN A 32 16.47 11.95 -17.59
C ASN A 32 17.62 12.67 -18.32
N THR A 33 18.81 12.72 -17.71
CA THR A 33 19.99 13.33 -18.34
C THR A 33 20.34 12.55 -19.61
N PRO A 34 20.57 13.21 -20.77
CA PRO A 34 20.96 12.52 -21.99
C PRO A 34 22.22 11.68 -21.80
N GLU A 35 22.25 10.49 -22.41
CA GLU A 35 23.36 9.54 -22.24
C GLU A 35 24.73 10.16 -22.58
N ARG A 36 24.79 11.02 -23.61
CA ARG A 36 26.03 11.74 -23.98
C ARG A 36 26.56 12.63 -22.85
N VAL A 37 25.66 13.26 -22.08
CA VAL A 37 26.04 14.13 -20.95
C VAL A 37 26.52 13.26 -19.80
N LEU A 38 25.81 12.16 -19.51
CA LEU A 38 26.22 11.16 -18.52
C LEU A 38 27.62 10.61 -18.82
N GLU A 39 27.89 10.21 -20.06
CA GLU A 39 29.22 9.72 -20.50
C GLU A 39 30.29 10.81 -20.39
N THR A 40 29.96 12.07 -20.71
CA THR A 40 30.91 13.18 -20.54
C THR A 40 31.29 13.38 -19.07
N ILE A 41 30.32 13.34 -18.15
CA ILE A 41 30.53 13.47 -16.70
C ILE A 41 31.29 12.23 -16.18
N ALA A 42 31.04 11.05 -16.75
CA ALA A 42 31.76 9.83 -16.43
C ALA A 42 33.24 9.91 -16.86
N HIS A 43 33.52 10.37 -18.09
CA HIS A 43 34.88 10.61 -18.57
C HIS A 43 35.62 11.70 -17.79
N ALA A 44 34.90 12.67 -17.21
CA ALA A 44 35.46 13.65 -16.29
C ALA A 44 35.74 13.07 -14.88
N GLY A 45 35.41 11.80 -14.62
CA GLY A 45 35.58 11.13 -13.34
C GLY A 45 34.54 11.54 -12.29
N LEU A 46 33.44 12.19 -12.67
CA LEU A 46 32.42 12.67 -11.74
C LEU A 46 31.24 11.70 -11.57
N SER A 47 31.07 10.75 -12.50
CA SER A 47 30.03 9.73 -12.51
C SER A 47 30.60 8.37 -12.93
N VAL A 48 29.86 7.30 -12.69
CA VAL A 48 30.07 6.02 -13.40
C VAL A 48 29.49 6.09 -14.81
N SER A 49 29.88 5.15 -15.68
CA SER A 49 29.37 5.05 -17.06
C SER A 49 27.85 4.82 -17.10
N SER A 50 27.19 5.18 -18.21
CA SER A 50 25.75 4.94 -18.41
C SER A 50 25.40 3.47 -18.25
N SER A 51 26.25 2.58 -18.81
CA SER A 51 26.11 1.13 -18.69
C SER A 51 26.15 0.65 -17.25
N SER A 52 27.04 1.21 -16.44
CA SER A 52 27.13 0.88 -15.01
C SER A 52 25.86 1.31 -14.27
N VAL A 53 25.31 2.48 -14.59
CA VAL A 53 24.03 2.94 -14.02
C VAL A 53 22.90 1.98 -14.37
N LEU A 54 22.76 1.60 -15.65
CA LEU A 54 21.73 0.68 -16.10
C LEU A 54 21.83 -0.69 -15.42
N HIS A 55 23.05 -1.24 -15.29
CA HIS A 55 23.27 -2.48 -14.55
C HIS A 55 22.91 -2.37 -13.07
N MET A 56 23.19 -1.23 -12.43
CA MET A 56 22.77 -0.98 -11.05
C MET A 56 21.24 -0.92 -10.93
N VAL A 57 20.56 -0.22 -11.83
CA VAL A 57 19.08 -0.15 -11.85
C VAL A 57 18.48 -1.55 -12.03
N ASP A 58 18.98 -2.34 -12.98
CA ASP A 58 18.52 -3.71 -13.22
C ASP A 58 18.75 -4.61 -12.00
N SER A 59 19.95 -4.57 -11.41
CA SER A 59 20.29 -5.34 -10.22
C SER A 59 19.43 -4.96 -9.01
N LEU A 60 19.23 -3.66 -8.77
CA LEU A 60 18.35 -3.16 -7.71
C LEU A 60 16.91 -3.58 -7.94
N SER A 61 16.43 -3.51 -9.19
CA SER A 61 15.06 -3.91 -9.55
C SER A 61 14.83 -5.41 -9.31
N LYS A 62 15.78 -6.26 -9.70
CA LYS A 62 15.73 -7.70 -9.45
C LYS A 62 15.76 -8.02 -7.96
N LYS A 63 16.63 -7.36 -7.20
CA LYS A 63 16.72 -7.53 -5.75
C LYS A 63 15.45 -7.07 -5.04
N ALA A 64 14.88 -5.94 -5.45
CA ALA A 64 13.62 -5.44 -4.93
C ALA A 64 12.47 -6.42 -5.21
N ALA A 65 12.38 -6.95 -6.44
CA ALA A 65 11.38 -7.95 -6.78
C ALA A 65 11.52 -9.22 -5.92
N GLY A 66 12.74 -9.74 -5.74
CA GLY A 66 13.00 -10.89 -4.88
C GLY A 66 12.58 -10.65 -3.43
N LEU A 67 12.93 -9.48 -2.86
CA LEU A 67 12.55 -9.11 -1.50
C LEU A 67 11.03 -8.95 -1.35
N THR A 68 10.35 -8.36 -2.34
CA THR A 68 8.89 -8.26 -2.35
C THR A 68 8.25 -9.64 -2.35
N GLN A 69 8.70 -10.56 -3.20
CA GLN A 69 8.18 -11.93 -3.24
C GLN A 69 8.42 -12.67 -1.92
N GLU A 70 9.62 -12.58 -1.37
CA GLU A 70 9.95 -13.19 -0.08
C GLU A 70 9.07 -12.65 1.05
N THR A 71 8.87 -11.33 1.10
CA THR A 71 8.07 -10.69 2.15
C THR A 71 6.59 -11.02 2.03
N VAL A 72 6.05 -11.01 0.80
CA VAL A 72 4.64 -11.31 0.52
C VAL A 72 4.32 -12.79 0.76
N ARG A 73 5.26 -13.71 0.47
CA ARG A 73 5.08 -15.15 0.73
C ARG A 73 5.15 -15.50 2.22
N SER A 74 5.96 -14.79 3.00
CA SER A 74 6.21 -15.10 4.41
C SER A 74 5.19 -14.48 5.38
N ASN A 75 4.43 -13.46 4.96
CA ASN A 75 3.52 -12.72 5.83
C ASN A 75 2.10 -12.65 5.25
N CYS A 76 1.10 -12.44 6.11
CA CYS A 76 -0.17 -11.88 5.66
C CYS A 76 0.06 -10.42 5.24
N PHE A 77 -0.54 -10.00 4.14
CA PHE A 77 -0.40 -8.64 3.62
C PHE A 77 -1.73 -8.13 3.10
N SER A 78 -1.87 -6.81 3.08
CA SER A 78 -2.92 -6.10 2.36
C SER A 78 -2.31 -5.49 1.09
N VAL A 79 -3.10 -5.40 0.03
CA VAL A 79 -2.72 -4.68 -1.19
C VAL A 79 -3.59 -3.44 -1.27
N GLY A 80 -2.95 -2.28 -1.31
CA GLY A 80 -3.61 -1.04 -1.73
C GLY A 80 -3.16 -0.70 -3.13
N TYR A 81 -4.09 -0.41 -4.03
CA TYR A 81 -3.78 0.03 -5.38
C TYR A 81 -4.79 1.08 -5.84
N ASP A 82 -4.36 1.91 -6.79
CA ASP A 82 -5.16 3.00 -7.34
C ASP A 82 -4.74 3.31 -8.79
N ASN A 83 -5.58 4.08 -9.48
CA ASN A 83 -5.28 4.64 -10.79
C ASN A 83 -4.11 5.63 -10.71
N LEU A 84 -3.23 5.56 -11.70
CA LEU A 84 -2.14 6.50 -11.94
C LEU A 84 -2.31 7.09 -13.35
N ASP A 85 -2.87 8.28 -13.41
CA ASP A 85 -3.06 9.01 -14.66
C ASP A 85 -1.95 10.04 -14.88
N ILE A 86 -1.17 9.86 -15.93
CA ILE A 86 -0.09 10.77 -16.31
C ILE A 86 -0.50 11.52 -17.57
N GLN A 87 -0.72 12.82 -17.44
CA GLN A 87 -0.99 13.69 -18.58
C GLN A 87 0.32 14.27 -19.14
N PHE A 88 0.72 13.81 -20.32
CA PHE A 88 1.84 14.39 -21.05
C PHE A 88 1.40 15.68 -21.73
N LYS A 89 1.80 16.82 -21.15
CA LYS A 89 1.54 18.13 -21.74
C LYS A 89 2.40 18.31 -23.00
N SER A 90 1.76 18.69 -24.10
CA SER A 90 2.46 19.21 -25.29
C SER A 90 2.69 20.70 -25.11
N SER A 91 3.90 21.21 -25.41
CA SER A 91 4.18 22.65 -25.39
C SER A 91 3.32 23.43 -26.39
N GLN A 92 2.91 22.78 -27.48
CA GLN A 92 2.00 23.33 -28.49
C GLN A 92 1.08 22.20 -28.95
N PRO A 93 -0.14 22.07 -28.39
CA PRO A 93 -1.10 21.10 -28.88
C PRO A 93 -1.56 21.52 -30.29
N THR A 94 -1.36 20.64 -31.27
CA THR A 94 -1.92 20.80 -32.61
C THR A 94 -3.04 19.76 -32.81
N ILE A 95 -3.85 19.90 -33.87
CA ILE A 95 -4.87 18.90 -34.23
C ILE A 95 -4.27 17.49 -34.34
N GLU A 96 -3.01 17.39 -34.77
CA GLU A 96 -2.28 16.13 -34.89
C GLU A 96 -1.52 15.72 -33.62
N LYS A 97 -1.22 16.67 -32.72
CA LYS A 97 -0.48 16.43 -31.46
C LYS A 97 -1.33 16.83 -30.25
N THR A 98 -2.34 16.02 -29.98
CA THR A 98 -3.18 16.12 -28.78
C THR A 98 -2.38 15.66 -27.55
N PRO A 99 -2.61 16.26 -26.35
CA PRO A 99 -2.02 15.76 -25.11
C PRO A 99 -2.35 14.27 -24.92
N LYS A 100 -1.34 13.46 -24.63
CA LYS A 100 -1.54 12.03 -24.37
C LYS A 100 -1.79 11.83 -22.88
N LEU A 101 -2.90 11.20 -22.56
CA LEU A 101 -3.19 10.70 -21.22
C LEU A 101 -2.78 9.24 -21.17
N LEU A 102 -1.90 8.90 -20.24
CA LEU A 102 -1.49 7.53 -19.98
C LEU A 102 -2.19 7.06 -18.71
N HIS A 103 -3.07 6.07 -18.87
CA HIS A 103 -3.79 5.43 -17.78
C HIS A 103 -3.01 4.21 -17.31
N MET A 104 -2.50 4.27 -16.08
CA MET A 104 -1.77 3.18 -15.43
C MET A 104 -2.43 2.84 -14.09
N ALA A 105 -1.97 1.77 -13.46
CA ALA A 105 -2.29 1.46 -12.08
C ALA A 105 -1.00 1.36 -11.27
N THR A 106 -1.03 1.78 -10.02
CA THR A 106 0.07 1.60 -9.08
C THR A 106 -0.46 1.03 -7.78
N GLY A 107 0.42 0.44 -6.98
CA GLY A 107 0.02 -0.17 -5.72
C GLY A 107 1.16 -0.35 -4.75
N ALA A 108 0.82 -0.83 -3.56
CA ALA A 108 1.74 -1.17 -2.52
C ALA A 108 1.24 -2.35 -1.70
N PHE A 109 2.19 -3.16 -1.23
CA PHE A 109 1.96 -4.23 -0.28
C PHE A 109 2.19 -3.71 1.14
N PHE A 110 1.28 -4.08 2.04
CA PHE A 110 1.31 -3.72 3.45
C PHE A 110 1.33 -4.99 4.29
N PRO A 111 2.51 -5.45 4.76
CA PRO A 111 2.60 -6.60 5.65
C PRO A 111 1.81 -6.35 6.94
N LEU A 112 0.89 -7.25 7.28
CA LEU A 112 0.03 -7.17 8.45
C LEU A 112 0.79 -7.58 9.72
N SER A 113 1.74 -6.73 10.13
CA SER A 113 2.71 -7.01 11.19
C SER A 113 2.14 -6.96 12.62
N HIS A 114 0.83 -6.78 12.77
CA HIS A 114 0.14 -6.65 14.06
C HIS A 114 -0.37 -7.99 14.60
N GLY A 115 0.33 -9.08 14.27
CA GLY A 115 0.02 -10.44 14.74
C GLY A 115 -1.08 -11.16 13.95
N VAL A 116 -1.45 -10.66 12.77
CA VAL A 116 -2.46 -11.31 11.93
C VAL A 116 -1.94 -12.66 11.44
N VAL A 117 -2.69 -13.70 11.73
CA VAL A 117 -2.45 -15.05 11.23
C VAL A 117 -3.48 -15.41 10.16
N LYS A 118 -3.20 -16.48 9.40
CA LYS A 118 -4.09 -16.92 8.32
C LYS A 118 -5.47 -17.34 8.85
N GLU A 119 -5.52 -17.84 10.08
CA GLU A 119 -6.74 -18.23 10.79
C GLU A 119 -7.65 -17.03 11.08
N ASP A 120 -7.11 -15.82 11.19
CA ASP A 120 -7.91 -14.59 11.37
C ASP A 120 -8.69 -14.25 10.10
N LEU A 121 -8.17 -14.66 8.94
CA LEU A 121 -8.83 -14.51 7.63
C LEU A 121 -9.90 -15.58 7.36
N LYS A 122 -10.26 -16.42 8.35
CA LYS A 122 -11.32 -17.45 8.21
C LYS A 122 -12.67 -16.88 7.80
N CYS A 123 -12.96 -15.63 8.17
CA CYS A 123 -14.18 -14.94 7.78
C CYS A 123 -14.30 -14.79 6.26
N VAL A 124 -13.18 -14.70 5.53
CA VAL A 124 -13.19 -14.55 4.07
C VAL A 124 -13.78 -15.79 3.40
N LYS A 125 -13.47 -17.00 3.90
CA LYS A 125 -14.05 -18.23 3.36
C LYS A 125 -15.55 -18.28 3.59
N GLU A 126 -15.99 -17.92 4.78
CA GLU A 126 -17.41 -17.91 5.13
C GLU A 126 -18.18 -16.83 4.35
N MET A 127 -17.58 -15.65 4.19
CA MET A 127 -18.11 -14.56 3.36
C MET A 127 -18.22 -14.98 1.89
N TRP A 128 -17.17 -15.58 1.32
CA TRP A 128 -17.20 -16.07 -0.06
C TRP A 128 -18.25 -17.15 -0.26
N ARG A 129 -18.31 -18.12 0.65
CA ARG A 129 -19.29 -19.22 0.64
C ARG A 129 -20.73 -18.69 0.56
N LYS A 130 -21.04 -17.65 1.33
CA LYS A 130 -22.37 -17.01 1.40
C LYS A 130 -22.60 -15.86 0.41
N SER A 131 -21.59 -15.49 -0.37
CA SER A 131 -21.69 -14.38 -1.31
C SER A 131 -22.66 -14.71 -2.43
N ASP A 132 -23.42 -13.71 -2.86
CA ASP A 132 -24.22 -13.71 -4.07
C ASP A 132 -23.38 -13.85 -5.35
N LEU A 133 -22.10 -13.50 -5.31
CA LEU A 133 -21.15 -13.64 -6.40
C LEU A 133 -20.58 -15.07 -6.52
N ASN A 134 -20.78 -15.92 -5.51
CA ASN A 134 -20.33 -17.31 -5.55
C ASN A 134 -21.34 -18.19 -6.31
N GLN A 135 -20.98 -18.60 -7.53
CA GLN A 135 -21.83 -19.42 -8.39
C GLN A 135 -22.04 -20.83 -7.85
N ASP A 136 -21.13 -21.32 -7.01
CA ASP A 136 -21.16 -22.66 -6.40
C ASP A 136 -21.88 -22.69 -5.04
N ARG A 137 -22.61 -21.62 -4.69
CA ARG A 137 -23.32 -21.54 -3.40
C ARG A 137 -24.46 -22.56 -3.33
N VAL A 138 -24.57 -23.26 -2.21
CA VAL A 138 -25.71 -24.15 -1.95
C VAL A 138 -26.92 -23.36 -1.43
N PRO A 139 -28.17 -23.81 -1.64
CA PRO A 139 -29.36 -23.09 -1.21
C PRO A 139 -29.39 -22.76 0.29
N GLU A 140 -28.79 -23.60 1.13
CA GLU A 140 -28.69 -23.42 2.58
C GLU A 140 -27.78 -22.23 2.99
N ASP A 141 -26.92 -21.78 2.08
CA ASP A 141 -25.94 -20.71 2.32
C ASP A 141 -26.45 -19.34 1.92
N ILE A 142 -27.57 -19.30 1.21
CA ILE A 142 -28.27 -18.07 0.87
C ILE A 142 -28.81 -17.51 2.19
N PRO A 143 -28.37 -16.31 2.63
CA PRO A 143 -28.89 -15.72 3.84
C PRO A 143 -30.42 -15.59 3.71
N PRO A 144 -31.20 -15.98 4.73
CA PRO A 144 -32.67 -16.00 4.66
C PRO A 144 -33.30 -14.60 4.53
N TYR A 145 -32.49 -13.55 4.46
CA TYR A 145 -32.90 -12.16 4.50
C TYR A 145 -32.50 -11.42 3.23
N GLU A 146 -33.19 -11.71 2.12
CA GLU A 146 -33.28 -10.77 1.00
C GLU A 146 -34.11 -9.56 1.46
N GLY A 147 -33.49 -8.36 1.50
CA GLY A 147 -34.21 -7.10 1.71
C GLY A 147 -34.10 -6.43 3.10
N ILE A 148 -33.34 -6.97 4.05
CA ILE A 148 -33.02 -6.22 5.29
C ILE A 148 -31.90 -5.21 4.99
N PRO A 149 -32.10 -3.90 5.23
CA PRO A 149 -31.06 -2.89 5.08
C PRO A 149 -29.80 -3.22 5.88
N ASP A 150 -28.62 -2.97 5.30
CA ASP A 150 -27.32 -3.39 5.87
C ASP A 150 -27.06 -2.87 7.30
N HIS A 151 -27.64 -1.75 7.69
CA HIS A 151 -27.52 -1.20 9.05
C HIS A 151 -28.27 -2.02 10.12
N ILE A 152 -29.34 -2.72 9.75
CA ILE A 152 -30.08 -3.62 10.66
C ILE A 152 -29.26 -4.91 10.88
N ARG A 153 -28.58 -5.40 9.83
CA ARG A 153 -27.71 -6.58 9.89
C ARG A 153 -26.55 -6.38 10.87
N LEU A 154 -26.00 -5.16 10.97
CA LEU A 154 -24.90 -4.87 11.87
C LEU A 154 -25.34 -4.95 13.35
N LEU A 155 -26.53 -4.45 13.68
CA LEU A 155 -27.09 -4.53 15.04
C LEU A 155 -27.41 -5.96 15.42
N ASP A 156 -27.92 -6.77 14.49
CA ASP A 156 -28.25 -8.17 14.75
C ASP A 156 -27.00 -9.05 14.89
N LEU A 157 -25.98 -8.83 14.05
CA LEU A 157 -24.65 -9.43 14.22
C LEU A 157 -24.03 -9.01 15.56
N ALA A 158 -24.10 -7.73 15.88
CA ALA A 158 -23.51 -7.22 17.10
C ALA A 158 -24.25 -7.76 18.34
N LYS A 159 -25.58 -7.95 18.31
CA LYS A 159 -26.34 -8.69 19.35
C LYS A 159 -25.94 -10.16 19.42
N LYS A 160 -25.79 -10.84 18.28
CA LYS A 160 -25.42 -12.26 18.21
C LYS A 160 -24.04 -12.54 18.83
N TYR A 161 -23.11 -11.61 18.67
CA TYR A 161 -21.75 -11.71 19.23
C TYR A 161 -21.55 -10.85 20.48
N SER A 162 -22.64 -10.29 21.05
CA SER A 162 -22.57 -9.55 22.30
C SER A 162 -22.25 -10.50 23.45
N VAL A 163 -21.25 -10.14 24.25
CA VAL A 163 -21.04 -10.70 25.59
C VAL A 163 -22.23 -10.28 26.49
N PRO A 164 -22.56 -11.03 27.57
CA PRO A 164 -23.70 -10.72 28.43
C PRO A 164 -23.71 -9.26 28.88
N ASP A 165 -24.90 -8.68 29.07
CA ASP A 165 -25.08 -7.24 29.29
C ASP A 165 -24.30 -6.68 30.50
N ASP A 166 -24.02 -7.53 31.49
CA ASP A 166 -23.22 -7.18 32.67
C ASP A 166 -21.71 -7.05 32.40
N ASN A 167 -21.24 -7.45 31.22
CA ASN A 167 -19.86 -7.28 30.81
C ASN A 167 -19.62 -5.82 30.38
N PRO A 168 -18.64 -5.10 30.93
CA PRO A 168 -18.31 -3.73 30.50
C PRO A 168 -17.89 -3.65 29.01
N ALA A 169 -17.59 -4.77 28.40
CA ALA A 169 -17.26 -4.93 26.99
C ALA A 169 -18.45 -5.33 26.11
N SER A 170 -19.67 -5.40 26.66
CA SER A 170 -20.89 -5.63 25.88
C SER A 170 -21.12 -4.50 24.88
N LEU A 171 -21.73 -4.83 23.74
CA LEU A 171 -22.07 -3.84 22.72
C LEU A 171 -22.91 -2.67 23.27
N PRO A 172 -23.94 -2.89 24.10
CA PRO A 172 -24.70 -1.79 24.69
C PRO A 172 -23.81 -0.86 25.53
N ASN A 173 -22.86 -1.41 26.29
CA ASN A 173 -21.92 -0.61 27.09
C ASN A 173 -20.96 0.19 26.22
N LEU A 174 -20.45 -0.39 25.13
CA LEU A 174 -19.59 0.31 24.16
C LEU A 174 -20.35 1.41 23.40
N MET A 175 -21.58 1.14 22.97
CA MET A 175 -22.44 2.14 22.31
C MET A 175 -22.82 3.27 23.26
N ALA A 176 -23.20 2.95 24.49
CA ALA A 176 -23.47 3.94 25.52
C ALA A 176 -22.23 4.77 25.84
N TRP A 177 -21.04 4.15 25.87
CA TRP A 177 -19.78 4.84 26.01
C TRP A 177 -19.54 5.80 24.83
N HIS A 178 -19.75 5.37 23.59
CA HIS A 178 -19.57 6.19 22.39
C HIS A 178 -20.49 7.41 22.38
N VAL A 179 -21.79 7.22 22.70
CA VAL A 179 -22.75 8.33 22.83
C VAL A 179 -22.33 9.30 23.93
N ARG A 180 -21.93 8.81 25.11
CA ARG A 180 -21.38 9.66 26.18
C ARG A 180 -20.15 10.43 25.72
N ASN A 181 -19.24 9.78 24.99
CA ASN A 181 -18.03 10.38 24.47
C ASN A 181 -18.32 11.52 23.48
N ILE A 182 -19.29 11.34 22.57
CA ILE A 182 -19.77 12.39 21.66
C ILE A 182 -20.29 13.58 22.47
N MET A 183 -21.18 13.33 23.44
CA MET A 183 -21.78 14.39 24.26
C MET A 183 -20.71 15.16 25.06
N ILE A 184 -19.73 14.47 25.64
CA ILE A 184 -18.61 15.09 26.38
C ILE A 184 -17.67 15.85 25.46
N THR A 185 -17.46 15.38 24.23
CA THR A 185 -16.56 16.04 23.27
C THR A 185 -17.17 17.34 22.76
N HIS A 186 -18.48 17.37 22.53
CA HIS A 186 -19.15 18.46 21.82
C HIS A 186 -20.01 19.39 22.69
N VAL A 187 -20.37 19.00 23.92
CA VAL A 187 -21.18 19.83 24.82
C VAL A 187 -20.36 20.24 26.05
N SER A 188 -20.00 21.53 26.12
CA SER A 188 -19.11 22.09 27.16
C SER A 188 -19.57 21.81 28.58
N ASP A 189 -20.88 21.93 28.85
CA ASP A 189 -21.44 21.75 30.19
C ASP A 189 -21.39 20.29 30.62
N VAL A 190 -21.61 19.37 29.68
CA VAL A 190 -21.48 17.92 29.89
C VAL A 190 -20.02 17.56 30.10
N LYS A 191 -19.09 18.16 29.33
CA LYS A 191 -17.65 17.99 29.51
C LYS A 191 -17.18 18.42 30.89
N ALA A 192 -17.59 19.60 31.34
CA ALA A 192 -17.21 20.13 32.64
C ALA A 192 -17.70 19.24 33.79
N ARG A 193 -18.92 18.71 33.67
CA ARG A 193 -19.56 17.90 34.72
C ARG A 193 -19.13 16.43 34.74
N PHE A 194 -18.92 15.82 33.57
CA PHE A 194 -18.72 14.37 33.45
C PHE A 194 -17.36 13.98 32.85
N GLY A 195 -16.63 14.89 32.21
CA GLY A 195 -15.33 14.64 31.62
C GLY A 195 -14.30 14.01 32.57
N PRO A 196 -14.14 14.49 33.81
CA PRO A 196 -13.22 13.88 34.78
C PRO A 196 -13.55 12.42 35.15
N ARG A 197 -14.78 11.96 34.89
CA ARG A 197 -15.25 10.59 35.21
C ARG A 197 -15.36 9.71 33.97
N HIS A 198 -15.07 10.24 32.79
CA HIS A 198 -15.20 9.51 31.53
C HIS A 198 -13.89 8.79 31.21
N ALA A 199 -13.81 7.54 31.64
CA ALA A 199 -12.70 6.65 31.32
C ALA A 199 -12.80 6.16 29.86
N PRO A 200 -11.68 5.80 29.22
CA PRO A 200 -11.70 5.10 27.93
C PRO A 200 -12.48 3.77 28.03
N PRO A 201 -13.04 3.26 26.92
CA PRO A 201 -13.78 2.01 26.94
C PRO A 201 -12.81 0.86 27.22
N VAL A 202 -13.35 -0.26 27.73
CA VAL A 202 -12.54 -1.48 27.89
C VAL A 202 -12.06 -1.92 26.52
N ALA A 203 -10.74 -2.05 26.36
CA ALA A 203 -10.14 -2.50 25.13
C ALA A 203 -10.48 -3.98 24.90
N MET A 204 -11.18 -4.29 23.81
CA MET A 204 -11.37 -5.65 23.32
C MET A 204 -10.59 -5.82 22.03
N GLU A 205 -9.82 -6.91 21.93
CA GLU A 205 -9.09 -7.28 20.71
C GLU A 205 -8.34 -6.09 20.09
N GLN A 206 -7.67 -5.31 20.94
CA GLN A 206 -7.01 -4.09 20.52
C GLN A 206 -5.97 -4.43 19.45
N ILE A 207 -6.14 -3.87 18.26
CA ILE A 207 -5.14 -3.99 17.20
C ILE A 207 -3.86 -3.31 17.70
N PRO A 208 -2.74 -4.05 17.81
CA PRO A 208 -1.48 -3.48 18.22
C PRO A 208 -1.08 -2.32 17.31
N VAL A 209 -0.72 -1.18 17.90
CA VAL A 209 -0.19 -0.05 17.14
C VAL A 209 1.25 -0.36 16.77
N THR A 210 1.44 -0.76 15.51
CA THR A 210 2.77 -1.02 14.94
C THR A 210 3.02 -0.09 13.76
N LYS A 211 4.29 0.29 13.53
CA LYS A 211 4.65 1.05 12.34
C LYS A 211 4.39 0.22 11.09
N THR A 212 3.50 0.69 10.22
CA THR A 212 3.21 0.03 8.95
C THR A 212 4.41 0.16 8.01
N THR A 213 4.87 -0.97 7.49
CA THR A 213 5.85 -1.00 6.39
C THR A 213 5.09 -0.99 5.07
N GLN A 214 5.53 -0.15 4.14
CA GLN A 214 4.97 -0.08 2.79
C GLN A 214 6.02 -0.58 1.80
N ILE A 215 5.64 -1.53 0.96
CA ILE A 215 6.48 -2.06 -0.12
C ILE A 215 5.84 -1.65 -1.44
N PRO A 216 6.48 -0.75 -2.22
CA PRO A 216 5.91 -0.29 -3.47
C PRO A 216 5.84 -1.44 -4.49
N ALA A 217 4.69 -1.58 -5.16
CA ALA A 217 4.56 -2.44 -6.33
C ALA A 217 4.96 -1.67 -7.60
N ARG A 218 5.37 -2.40 -8.64
CA ARG A 218 5.62 -1.79 -9.94
C ARG A 218 4.32 -1.29 -10.54
N ALA A 219 4.40 -0.12 -11.18
CA ALA A 219 3.28 0.40 -11.94
C ALA A 219 2.95 -0.51 -13.13
N LEU A 220 1.67 -0.60 -13.44
CA LEU A 220 1.09 -1.50 -14.43
C LEU A 220 0.45 -0.65 -15.52
N ASN A 221 0.63 -1.06 -16.78
CA ASN A 221 -0.09 -0.46 -17.90
C ASN A 221 -1.50 -1.07 -18.01
N ILE A 222 -2.29 -0.90 -16.94
CA ILE A 222 -3.64 -1.44 -16.77
C ILE A 222 -4.54 -0.28 -16.33
N ASN A 223 -5.69 -0.15 -16.97
CA ASN A 223 -6.72 0.80 -16.57
C ASN A 223 -7.63 0.14 -15.51
N VAL A 224 -7.54 0.57 -14.24
CA VAL A 224 -8.40 0.03 -13.16
C VAL A 224 -9.75 0.73 -13.05
N GLY A 225 -10.14 1.53 -14.06
CA GLY A 225 -11.48 2.07 -14.23
C GLY A 225 -12.53 1.05 -14.72
N THR A 226 -12.13 -0.19 -15.04
CA THR A 226 -13.04 -1.27 -15.45
C THR A 226 -12.96 -2.47 -14.51
N ASN A 227 -14.02 -3.27 -14.41
CA ASN A 227 -14.01 -4.48 -13.59
C ASN A 227 -12.95 -5.49 -14.04
N SER A 228 -12.78 -5.65 -15.36
CA SER A 228 -11.73 -6.51 -15.93
C SER A 228 -10.32 -5.98 -15.63
N GLY A 229 -10.13 -4.65 -15.66
CA GLY A 229 -8.87 -4.02 -15.29
C GLY A 229 -8.51 -4.21 -13.82
N ASN A 230 -9.50 -4.13 -12.92
CA ASN A 230 -9.30 -4.45 -11.50
C ASN A 230 -8.84 -5.90 -11.29
N GLY A 231 -9.48 -6.87 -11.96
CA GLY A 231 -9.05 -8.27 -11.92
C GLY A 231 -7.61 -8.45 -12.41
N ALA A 232 -7.28 -7.90 -13.58
CA ALA A 232 -5.93 -7.97 -14.14
C ALA A 232 -4.86 -7.30 -13.27
N ALA A 233 -5.21 -6.21 -12.58
CA ALA A 233 -4.31 -5.56 -11.64
C ALA A 233 -4.04 -6.45 -10.42
N LEU A 234 -5.08 -7.05 -9.83
CA LEU A 234 -4.95 -7.98 -8.71
C LEU A 234 -4.10 -9.21 -9.08
N GLU A 235 -4.33 -9.81 -10.24
CA GLU A 235 -3.50 -10.91 -10.75
C GLU A 235 -2.03 -10.49 -10.92
N SER A 236 -1.80 -9.30 -11.49
CA SER A 236 -0.46 -8.76 -11.67
C SER A 236 0.24 -8.48 -10.33
N PHE A 237 -0.48 -8.00 -9.31
CA PHE A 237 0.07 -7.82 -7.97
C PHE A 237 0.35 -9.16 -7.29
N ALA A 238 -0.51 -10.17 -7.49
CA ALA A 238 -0.27 -11.53 -7.02
C ALA A 238 1.01 -12.12 -7.64
N GLN A 239 1.23 -11.95 -8.95
CA GLN A 239 2.47 -12.35 -9.63
C GLN A 239 3.69 -11.59 -9.10
N GLN A 240 3.58 -10.27 -8.91
CA GLN A 240 4.66 -9.48 -8.33
C GLN A 240 5.01 -9.92 -6.89
N GLY A 241 4.01 -10.32 -6.11
CA GLY A 241 4.16 -10.93 -4.80
C GLY A 241 4.61 -12.39 -4.82
N GLY A 242 4.74 -13.01 -5.99
CA GLY A 242 5.16 -14.39 -6.16
C GLY A 242 4.11 -15.41 -5.71
N MET A 243 2.83 -15.05 -5.73
CA MET A 243 1.73 -15.92 -5.32
C MET A 243 1.22 -16.82 -6.44
N THR A 244 1.42 -16.38 -7.67
CA THR A 244 1.04 -17.07 -8.91
C THR A 244 2.26 -17.12 -9.82
N GLU A 245 2.39 -18.20 -10.59
CA GLU A 245 3.41 -18.36 -11.64
C GLU A 245 3.02 -17.62 -12.92
#